data_AF-A0A929KIY1-F1
#
_entry.id   AF-A0A929KIY1-F1
#
_cell.length_a   1.000
_cell.length_b   1.000
_cell.length_c   1.000
_cell.angle_alpha   90.00
_cell.angle_beta   90.00
_cell.angle_gamma   90.00
#
_symmetry.space_group_name_H-M   'P 1'
#
loop_
_entity.id
_entity.type
_entity.pdbx_description
1 polymer ?
#
loop_
_entity_poly.entity_id
_entity_poly.type
_entity_poly.pdbx_seq_one_letter_code
_entity_poly.pdbx_strand_id
1 'polypeptide(L)'
;MIFKKQLLVTRKGYLLIFGAFLLFQVVACSKFGSTPGVEIISSSTTNLKLVIVGGNNQTALPGATLFDSLTVKVVDQANNPVAGTQVIFNKLDSNSVISATEGVSDQDGNLKIQLAIGSMSTGSHNTVSASLKLFPGVKVSFSTKVVSSTEIDDWLADHAQVANAIIWPTQQRTNLPYNQWNATQKTELYWFFEKARRDWTTVVNVPTPPEDHHTGTNIVVLYSPRETWLLYLDNIATSLHLEMDHIVSWSVLDYNAAELKLIFDGNVFYTPLTNGRNLYAILMPEAVYNSTIPEPGTYLRSFMKEIGAIKSTRLATIGALLNWSKDLYHFGGALELSNMYNHWQYGGVLPSRIINGTTVQNNNQFGHFTAGCHGTTSFLKIVLRALNIPVKIVLSPDRHSQAYFVKEALYMAHGDDPYNFFSRITPLVSLEHILIDEATYNSWFRTTPSKSASFGIAAFGVKNLSNNLIYQRAQEPVNTAHATSKVYNALKLYYTLQELENMQIWNRLDAKIDSLGGRTNIPAALIDRYN
;
A
#
# COMPACT_ATOMS: atom_id res chain seq x y z
N MET A 1 43.33 61.24 -37.31
CA MET A 1 44.37 62.15 -36.76
C MET A 1 44.00 62.41 -35.30
N ILE A 2 44.97 62.22 -34.40
CA ILE A 2 44.80 61.61 -33.07
C ILE A 2 44.48 62.65 -31.98
N PHE A 3 43.49 62.39 -31.12
CA PHE A 3 43.18 63.23 -29.95
C PHE A 3 43.20 62.42 -28.63
N LYS A 4 44.11 62.87 -27.76
CA LYS A 4 44.14 63.00 -26.29
C LYS A 4 43.57 61.89 -25.38
N LYS A 5 44.37 61.32 -24.47
CA LYS A 5 44.91 61.81 -23.17
C LYS A 5 43.94 61.58 -21.99
N GLN A 6 44.50 60.96 -20.94
CA GLN A 6 43.94 60.67 -19.61
C GLN A 6 42.98 61.73 -19.05
N LEU A 7 41.95 61.27 -18.31
CA LEU A 7 41.47 61.94 -17.11
C LEU A 7 40.82 60.95 -16.15
N LEU A 8 41.18 61.09 -14.88
CA LEU A 8 40.69 60.36 -13.71
C LEU A 8 39.51 61.14 -13.08
N VAL A 9 38.69 60.43 -12.31
CA VAL A 9 37.90 60.88 -11.14
C VAL A 9 36.36 60.78 -11.23
N THR A 10 35.84 60.00 -10.25
CA THR A 10 34.58 60.04 -9.48
C THR A 10 33.30 59.25 -9.87
N ARG A 11 33.03 58.29 -8.96
CA ARG A 11 31.81 58.00 -8.16
C ARG A 11 30.50 57.54 -8.83
N LYS A 12 30.16 56.31 -8.43
CA LYS A 12 28.86 55.71 -8.09
C LYS A 12 27.81 55.54 -9.20
N GLY A 13 27.41 54.27 -9.43
CA GLY A 13 26.02 53.94 -9.74
C GLY A 13 25.79 52.65 -10.53
N TYR A 14 25.25 51.64 -9.83
CA TYR A 14 24.35 50.56 -10.30
C TYR A 14 24.93 49.47 -11.24
N LEU A 15 25.05 48.22 -10.80
CA LEU A 15 24.05 47.15 -10.54
C LEU A 15 23.65 46.40 -11.82
N LEU A 16 23.57 45.06 -11.69
CA LEU A 16 23.00 44.03 -12.58
C LEU A 16 24.04 43.35 -13.51
N ILE A 17 24.18 42.04 -13.62
CA ILE A 17 23.57 40.87 -12.94
C ILE A 17 24.28 39.58 -13.47
N PHE A 18 24.15 38.47 -12.73
CA PHE A 18 24.29 37.04 -13.10
C PHE A 18 25.61 36.49 -13.69
N GLY A 19 26.11 35.42 -13.04
CA GLY A 19 26.51 34.21 -13.78
C GLY A 19 27.80 33.51 -13.36
N ALA A 20 27.62 32.38 -12.68
CA ALA A 20 28.34 31.12 -12.89
C ALA A 20 29.74 30.85 -12.25
N PHE A 21 29.70 29.80 -11.40
CA PHE A 21 30.54 28.61 -11.38
C PHE A 21 32.02 28.63 -10.94
N LEU A 22 32.25 27.71 -9.99
CA LEU A 22 33.45 26.99 -9.57
C LEU A 22 34.71 27.15 -10.43
N LEU A 23 35.84 27.40 -9.75
CA LEU A 23 37.05 26.57 -9.92
C LEU A 23 37.91 26.61 -8.65
N PHE A 24 38.14 25.43 -8.07
CA PHE A 24 39.16 25.21 -7.05
C PHE A 24 40.55 25.36 -7.69
N GLN A 25 41.42 26.17 -7.08
CA GLN A 25 42.86 25.94 -7.12
C GLN A 25 43.43 26.04 -5.71
N VAL A 26 43.98 24.93 -5.26
CA VAL A 26 44.85 24.83 -4.08
C VAL A 26 46.16 25.53 -4.43
N VAL A 27 46.51 26.56 -3.66
CA VAL A 27 47.89 27.01 -3.53
C VAL A 27 48.26 26.84 -2.06
N ALA A 28 49.11 25.84 -1.79
CA ALA A 28 49.84 25.76 -0.54
C ALA A 28 51.19 26.45 -0.74
N CYS A 29 51.55 27.39 0.14
CA CYS A 29 52.81 27.40 0.89
C CYS A 29 53.03 28.77 1.59
N SER A 30 53.02 28.78 2.92
CA SER A 30 54.18 29.09 3.78
C SER A 30 53.72 29.57 5.17
N LYS A 31 54.35 28.99 6.20
CA LYS A 31 54.05 29.13 7.62
C LYS A 31 54.76 30.32 8.28
N PHE A 32 54.19 30.68 9.45
CA PHE A 32 54.78 31.22 10.69
C PHE A 32 54.73 32.75 10.95
N GLY A 33 53.99 33.13 12.01
CA GLY A 33 54.30 34.30 12.84
C GLY A 33 53.14 34.99 13.58
N SER A 34 52.80 34.48 14.79
CA SER A 34 52.28 35.20 15.98
C SER A 34 50.93 35.96 15.97
N THR A 35 49.88 35.31 16.49
CA THR A 35 49.16 35.63 17.75
C THR A 35 47.93 34.69 17.89
N PRO A 36 47.58 34.16 19.09
CA PRO A 36 46.30 33.50 19.27
C PRO A 36 45.22 34.58 19.40
N GLY A 37 44.81 35.13 18.25
CA GLY A 37 43.52 35.79 18.17
C GLY A 37 42.46 34.72 18.32
N VAL A 38 41.68 34.80 19.40
CA VAL A 38 40.41 34.08 19.50
C VAL A 38 39.55 34.58 18.35
N GLU A 39 39.55 33.86 17.22
CA GLU A 39 38.46 33.96 16.27
C GLU A 39 37.25 33.33 16.95
N ILE A 40 36.47 34.17 17.62
CA ILE A 40 35.05 33.90 17.77
C ILE A 40 34.52 33.87 16.35
N ILE A 41 34.51 32.69 15.72
CA ILE A 41 33.66 32.44 14.57
C ILE A 41 32.27 32.76 15.08
N SER A 42 31.73 33.89 14.65
CA SER A 42 30.36 34.29 14.93
C SER A 42 29.49 33.09 14.57
N SER A 43 28.99 32.39 15.58
CA SER A 43 27.99 31.37 15.38
C SER A 43 26.85 32.07 14.68
N SER A 44 26.66 31.80 13.39
CA SER A 44 25.32 31.92 12.84
C SER A 44 24.51 30.94 13.68
N THR A 45 23.82 31.44 14.70
CA THR A 45 22.91 30.65 15.51
C THR A 45 21.75 30.29 14.59
N THR A 46 21.96 29.31 13.71
CA THR A 46 20.87 28.53 13.17
C THR A 46 20.16 27.97 14.38
N ASN A 47 18.97 28.50 14.66
CA ASN A 47 18.16 28.03 15.76
C ASN A 47 17.75 26.59 15.43
N LEU A 48 18.48 25.63 15.99
CA LEU A 48 18.29 24.22 15.73
C LEU A 48 17.04 23.72 16.46
N LYS A 49 16.32 22.82 15.81
CA LYS A 49 15.24 22.04 16.40
C LYS A 49 15.68 20.58 16.49
N LEU A 50 15.22 19.92 17.54
CA LEU A 50 15.31 18.49 17.69
C LEU A 50 13.90 17.92 17.57
N VAL A 51 13.70 16.99 16.64
CA VAL A 51 12.39 16.40 16.33
C VAL A 51 12.49 14.89 16.51
N ILE A 52 11.48 14.28 17.13
CA ILE A 52 11.40 12.81 17.14
C ILE A 52 10.88 12.36 15.78
N VAL A 53 11.60 11.46 15.12
CA VAL A 53 11.22 10.90 13.81
C VAL A 53 11.04 9.37 13.82
N GLY A 54 11.24 8.70 14.96
CA GLY A 54 11.01 7.26 15.11
C GLY A 54 11.13 6.76 16.56
N GLY A 55 10.56 5.60 16.87
CA GLY A 55 10.72 4.90 18.16
C GLY A 55 10.05 5.49 19.39
N ASN A 56 9.21 6.54 19.30
CA ASN A 56 8.47 7.04 20.46
C ASN A 56 7.21 6.21 20.75
N ASN A 57 6.70 6.27 21.98
CA ASN A 57 5.44 5.66 22.43
C ASN A 57 5.37 4.15 22.20
N GLN A 58 6.52 3.49 22.24
CA GLN A 58 6.63 2.05 22.07
C GLN A 58 6.13 1.30 23.31
N THR A 59 5.92 0.00 23.14
CA THR A 59 5.65 -0.92 24.23
C THR A 59 6.75 -1.97 24.32
N ALA A 60 7.04 -2.46 25.52
CA ALA A 60 7.98 -3.56 25.72
C ALA A 60 7.66 -4.34 27.00
N LEU A 61 8.04 -5.62 27.04
CA LEU A 61 8.01 -6.40 28.27
C LEU A 61 9.14 -5.96 29.22
N PRO A 62 9.02 -6.22 30.52
CA PRO A 62 10.13 -6.09 31.46
C PRO A 62 11.36 -6.87 30.96
N GLY A 63 12.54 -6.24 30.94
CA GLY A 63 13.78 -6.87 30.49
C GLY A 63 13.99 -6.92 28.97
N ALA A 64 13.02 -6.50 28.14
CA ALA A 64 13.10 -6.59 26.69
C ALA A 64 13.72 -5.35 26.04
N THR A 65 14.38 -5.52 24.90
CA THR A 65 14.79 -4.42 24.02
C THR A 65 13.58 -3.88 23.25
N LEU A 66 13.49 -2.55 23.13
CA LEU A 66 12.52 -1.91 22.25
C LEU A 66 12.69 -2.41 20.82
N PHE A 67 11.55 -2.61 20.17
CA PHE A 67 11.51 -3.14 18.83
C PHE A 67 12.06 -2.15 17.79
N ASP A 68 11.69 -0.87 17.90
CA ASP A 68 12.21 0.24 17.10
C ASP A 68 13.25 1.06 17.89
N SER A 69 14.18 1.70 17.17
CA SER A 69 15.16 2.61 17.73
C SER A 69 14.57 3.98 18.03
N LEU A 70 14.94 4.54 19.18
CA LEU A 70 14.64 5.93 19.50
C LEU A 70 15.40 6.81 18.50
N THR A 71 14.67 7.49 17.61
CA THR A 71 15.25 8.26 16.52
C THR A 71 14.88 9.72 16.62
N VAL A 72 15.89 10.58 16.65
CA VAL A 72 15.75 12.04 16.54
C VAL A 72 16.31 12.54 15.21
N LYS A 73 15.78 13.66 14.72
CA LYS A 73 16.33 14.44 13.61
C LYS A 73 16.65 15.86 14.06
N VAL A 74 17.86 16.30 13.76
CA VAL A 74 18.29 17.69 13.94
C VAL A 74 17.98 18.46 12.66
N VAL A 75 17.24 19.55 12.79
CA VAL A 75 16.89 20.41 11.67
C VAL A 75 17.10 21.89 11.99
N ASP A 76 17.26 22.71 10.96
CA ASP A 76 17.25 24.16 11.09
C ASP A 76 15.81 24.72 11.17
N GLN A 77 15.67 26.06 11.16
CA GLN A 77 14.35 26.71 11.22
C GLN A 77 13.48 26.42 9.99
N ALA A 78 14.09 26.16 8.83
CA ALA A 78 13.43 25.83 7.58
C ALA A 78 13.17 24.32 7.42
N ASN A 79 13.42 23.52 8.47
CA ASN A 79 13.31 22.05 8.49
C ASN A 79 14.33 21.32 7.59
N ASN A 80 15.42 21.99 7.19
CA ASN A 80 16.51 21.30 6.49
C ASN A 80 17.30 20.45 7.49
N PRO A 81 17.74 19.24 7.09
CA PRO A 81 18.56 18.38 7.94
C PRO A 81 19.91 19.02 8.28
N VAL A 82 20.36 18.87 9.53
CA VAL A 82 21.66 19.37 9.98
C VAL A 82 22.52 18.22 10.49
N ALA A 83 23.55 17.88 9.70
CA ALA A 83 24.53 16.85 10.01
C ALA A 83 25.58 17.32 11.03
N GLY A 84 26.30 16.37 11.65
CA GLY A 84 27.44 16.69 12.51
C GLY A 84 27.08 17.29 13.87
N THR A 85 25.80 17.34 14.23
CA THR A 85 25.34 17.94 15.50
C THR A 85 25.36 16.90 16.61
N GLN A 86 25.99 17.23 17.75
CA GLN A 86 26.08 16.32 18.88
C GLN A 86 24.80 16.35 19.74
N VAL A 87 24.27 15.15 20.02
CA VAL A 87 23.05 14.93 20.82
C VAL A 87 23.40 14.04 22.02
N ILE A 88 22.84 14.38 23.18
CA ILE A 88 22.95 13.62 24.43
C ILE A 88 21.63 12.92 24.71
N PHE A 89 21.70 11.67 25.15
CA PHE A 89 20.56 10.89 25.61
C PHE A 89 20.68 10.60 27.11
N ASN A 90 19.60 10.86 27.85
CA ASN A 90 19.50 10.56 29.27
C ASN A 90 18.28 9.67 29.51
N LYS A 91 18.47 8.57 30.24
CA LYS A 91 17.39 7.69 30.70
C LYS A 91 17.01 8.03 32.13
N LEU A 92 15.70 8.00 32.44
CA LEU A 92 15.22 8.23 33.79
C LEU A 92 15.35 6.97 34.68
N ASP A 93 15.15 5.80 34.10
CA ASP A 93 15.27 4.52 34.80
C ASP A 93 16.72 4.01 34.80
N SER A 94 17.26 3.76 36.00
CA SER A 94 18.60 3.23 36.20
C SER A 94 18.77 1.80 35.66
N ASN A 95 17.69 1.01 35.62
CA ASN A 95 17.73 -0.41 35.23
C ASN A 95 17.63 -0.63 33.73
N SER A 96 17.17 0.37 32.98
CA SER A 96 17.14 0.32 31.52
C SER A 96 18.53 0.60 30.93
N VAL A 97 18.83 0.10 29.73
CA VAL A 97 20.14 0.29 29.07
C VAL A 97 19.93 0.95 27.72
N ILE A 98 20.65 2.06 27.46
CA ILE A 98 20.68 2.67 26.12
C ILE A 98 21.98 2.30 25.42
N SER A 99 21.94 2.08 24.11
CA SER A 99 23.12 1.68 23.33
C SER A 99 24.20 2.76 23.24
N ALA A 100 23.83 4.03 23.42
CA ALA A 100 24.74 5.16 23.49
C ALA A 100 24.13 6.29 24.33
N THR A 101 24.95 7.00 25.10
CA THR A 101 24.57 8.19 25.88
C THR A 101 24.80 9.49 25.11
N GLU A 102 25.59 9.46 24.04
CA GLU A 102 25.78 10.57 23.11
C GLU A 102 26.04 10.05 21.69
N GLY A 103 25.80 10.91 20.70
CA GLY A 103 26.08 10.61 19.30
C GLY A 103 26.04 11.86 18.43
N VAL A 104 26.30 11.70 17.14
CA VAL A 104 26.36 12.79 16.16
C VAL A 104 25.36 12.51 15.04
N SER A 105 24.60 13.54 14.63
CA SER A 105 23.65 13.41 13.53
C SER A 105 24.33 13.07 12.19
N ASP A 106 23.73 12.16 11.43
CA ASP A 106 24.18 11.76 10.09
C ASP A 106 23.87 12.82 9.02
N GLN A 107 24.14 12.52 7.75
CA GLN A 107 23.94 13.45 6.63
C GLN A 107 22.47 13.88 6.45
N ASP A 108 21.52 13.05 6.87
CA ASP A 108 20.09 13.33 6.86
C ASP A 108 19.62 13.99 8.16
N GLY A 109 20.56 14.35 9.04
CA GLY A 109 20.30 14.95 10.34
C GLY A 109 19.80 13.96 11.39
N ASN A 110 19.78 12.66 11.11
CA ASN A 110 19.21 11.65 12.02
C ASN A 110 20.24 11.12 13.01
N LEU A 111 19.77 10.67 14.17
CA LEU A 111 20.53 9.88 15.13
C LEU A 111 19.61 8.87 15.82
N LYS A 112 20.10 7.63 15.96
CA LYS A 112 19.35 6.48 16.47
C LYS A 112 20.07 5.84 17.66
N ILE A 113 19.32 5.45 18.69
CA ILE A 113 19.80 4.59 19.78
C ILE A 113 18.79 3.48 20.08
N GLN A 114 19.27 2.35 20.58
CA GLN A 114 18.43 1.28 21.13
C GLN A 114 18.22 1.47 22.63
N LEU A 115 17.04 1.08 23.13
CA LEU A 115 16.72 1.02 24.55
C LEU A 115 16.34 -0.41 24.93
N ALA A 116 17.04 -0.99 25.90
CA ALA A 116 16.62 -2.17 26.64
C ALA A 116 15.93 -1.75 27.93
N ILE A 117 14.68 -2.19 28.12
CA ILE A 117 13.90 -1.91 29.31
C ILE A 117 14.41 -2.79 30.45
N GLY A 118 14.64 -2.17 31.61
CA GLY A 118 15.03 -2.90 32.82
C GLY A 118 13.89 -3.73 33.41
N SER A 119 14.09 -4.24 34.62
CA SER A 119 13.05 -4.93 35.39
C SER A 119 12.03 -3.94 35.96
N MET A 120 11.18 -3.40 35.10
CA MET A 120 10.09 -2.50 35.45
C MET A 120 8.77 -3.27 35.58
N SER A 121 7.84 -2.81 36.42
CA SER A 121 6.51 -3.44 36.54
C SER A 121 5.63 -3.15 35.31
N THR A 122 4.83 -4.12 34.89
CA THR A 122 3.78 -3.93 33.86
C THR A 122 2.88 -2.75 34.20
N GLY A 123 2.53 -1.94 33.19
CA GLY A 123 1.76 -0.71 33.32
C GLY A 123 2.63 0.54 33.53
N SER A 124 3.91 0.40 33.90
CA SER A 124 4.82 1.52 34.12
C SER A 124 5.24 2.20 32.81
N HIS A 125 5.71 3.44 32.91
CA HIS A 125 6.33 4.16 31.79
C HIS A 125 7.83 4.36 32.00
N ASN A 126 8.61 4.13 30.94
CA ASN A 126 10.01 4.50 30.85
C ASN A 126 10.15 5.81 30.04
N THR A 127 11.11 6.66 30.41
CA THR A 127 11.38 7.90 29.68
C THR A 127 12.86 8.05 29.36
N VAL A 128 13.15 8.35 28.10
CA VAL A 128 14.48 8.74 27.62
C VAL A 128 14.38 10.13 27.01
N SER A 129 15.16 11.09 27.48
CA SER A 129 15.25 12.42 26.88
C SER A 129 16.44 12.50 25.92
N ALA A 130 16.26 13.17 24.78
CA ALA A 130 17.34 13.56 23.89
C ALA A 130 17.47 15.10 23.88
N SER A 131 18.69 15.63 23.90
CA SER A 131 18.94 17.08 23.88
C SER A 131 20.20 17.42 23.10
N LEU A 132 20.23 18.59 22.46
CA LEU A 132 21.45 19.07 21.79
C LEU A 132 22.54 19.38 22.83
N LYS A 133 23.78 18.91 22.62
CA LYS A 133 24.88 19.08 23.59
C LYS A 133 25.19 20.55 23.87
N LEU A 134 25.23 21.36 22.81
CA LEU A 134 25.50 22.80 22.91
C LEU A 134 24.26 23.64 23.27
N PHE A 135 23.05 23.06 23.15
CA PHE A 135 21.80 23.73 23.47
C PHE A 135 20.85 22.79 24.25
N PRO A 136 21.16 22.47 25.53
CA PRO A 136 20.40 21.46 26.29
C PRO A 136 18.90 21.77 26.48
N GLY A 137 18.50 23.04 26.31
CA GLY A 137 17.09 23.45 26.30
C GLY A 137 16.31 22.96 25.07
N VAL A 138 17.00 22.68 23.95
CA VAL A 138 16.40 22.04 22.77
C VAL A 138 16.40 20.53 23.03
N LYS A 139 15.28 20.04 23.56
CA LYS A 139 15.12 18.65 23.99
C LYS A 139 13.78 18.06 23.59
N VAL A 140 13.75 16.74 23.49
CA VAL A 140 12.55 15.91 23.29
C VAL A 140 12.58 14.71 24.25
N SER A 141 11.43 14.11 24.51
CA SER A 141 11.31 12.95 25.39
C SER A 141 10.57 11.82 24.69
N PHE A 142 11.21 10.65 24.70
CA PHE A 142 10.61 9.38 24.34
C PHE A 142 9.90 8.78 25.55
N SER A 143 8.71 8.24 25.35
CA SER A 143 7.96 7.46 26.34
C SER A 143 7.82 6.03 25.84
N THR A 144 8.02 5.06 26.74
CA THR A 144 7.74 3.64 26.50
C THR A 144 6.80 3.14 27.57
N LYS A 145 5.76 2.38 27.22
CA LYS A 145 4.90 1.70 28.18
C LYS A 145 5.37 0.26 28.37
N VAL A 146 5.55 -0.16 29.61
CA VAL A 146 5.86 -1.55 29.96
C VAL A 146 4.55 -2.32 29.96
N VAL A 147 4.48 -3.39 29.19
CA VAL A 147 3.24 -4.14 28.93
C VAL A 147 3.40 -5.61 29.33
N SER A 148 2.29 -6.34 29.29
CA SER A 148 2.26 -7.80 29.33
C SER A 148 1.76 -8.29 27.99
N SER A 149 2.32 -9.38 27.46
CA SER A 149 1.80 -10.03 26.25
C SER A 149 0.55 -10.86 26.52
N THR A 150 0.11 -10.95 27.78
CA THR A 150 -0.97 -11.85 28.18
C THR A 150 -2.31 -11.48 27.57
N GLU A 151 -2.59 -10.22 27.26
CA GLU A 151 -3.90 -9.82 26.69
C GLU A 151 -4.26 -10.61 25.42
N ILE A 152 -3.30 -10.76 24.49
CA ILE A 152 -3.52 -11.55 23.26
C ILE A 152 -3.55 -13.04 23.59
N ASP A 153 -2.68 -13.52 24.49
CA ASP A 153 -2.63 -14.92 24.90
C ASP A 153 -3.93 -15.38 25.57
N ASP A 154 -4.44 -14.58 26.52
CA ASP A 154 -5.66 -14.81 27.27
C ASP A 154 -6.86 -14.81 26.31
N TRP A 155 -6.92 -13.82 25.41
CA TRP A 155 -7.97 -13.78 24.39
C TRP A 155 -7.90 -14.99 23.45
N LEU A 156 -6.72 -15.38 22.97
CA LEU A 156 -6.57 -16.54 22.09
C LEU A 156 -6.83 -17.88 22.80
N ALA A 157 -6.61 -17.96 24.12
CA ALA A 157 -6.98 -19.13 24.91
C ALA A 157 -8.50 -19.36 24.92
N ASP A 158 -9.29 -18.28 25.00
CA ASP A 158 -10.75 -18.35 24.94
C ASP A 158 -11.29 -18.51 23.50
N HIS A 159 -10.48 -18.22 22.48
CA HIS A 159 -10.86 -18.24 21.07
C HIS A 159 -9.99 -19.21 20.25
N ALA A 160 -9.98 -20.48 20.66
CA ALA A 160 -9.10 -21.53 20.10
C ALA A 160 -9.17 -21.67 18.56
N GLN A 161 -10.32 -21.42 17.93
CA GLN A 161 -10.44 -21.45 16.47
C GLN A 161 -9.56 -20.41 15.77
N VAL A 162 -9.43 -19.21 16.35
CA VAL A 162 -8.56 -18.14 15.83
C VAL A 162 -7.11 -18.49 16.12
N ALA A 163 -6.81 -18.94 17.35
CA ALA A 163 -5.45 -19.36 17.73
C ALA A 163 -4.91 -20.47 16.81
N ASN A 164 -5.75 -21.44 16.45
CA ASN A 164 -5.39 -22.55 15.56
C ASN A 164 -5.15 -22.09 14.10
N ALA A 165 -5.72 -20.96 13.69
CA ALA A 165 -5.54 -20.42 12.35
C ALA A 165 -4.26 -19.55 12.21
N ILE A 166 -3.68 -19.09 13.33
CA ILE A 166 -2.42 -18.34 13.33
C ILE A 166 -1.26 -19.32 13.16
N ILE A 167 -0.74 -19.39 11.95
CA ILE A 167 0.31 -20.33 11.54
C ILE A 167 1.45 -19.57 10.87
N TRP A 168 2.66 -19.72 11.40
CA TRP A 168 3.87 -19.21 10.76
C TRP A 168 4.54 -20.29 9.90
N PRO A 169 4.64 -20.13 8.56
CA PRO A 169 5.44 -21.02 7.73
C PRO A 169 6.92 -20.76 8.01
N THR A 170 7.63 -21.74 8.55
CA THR A 170 9.07 -21.63 8.83
C THR A 170 9.90 -21.82 7.57
N GLN A 171 11.18 -21.44 7.63
CA GLN A 171 12.10 -21.64 6.51
C GLN A 171 12.28 -23.12 6.16
N GLN A 172 12.12 -24.00 7.15
CA GLN A 172 12.19 -25.45 7.00
C GLN A 172 10.93 -26.06 6.38
N ARG A 173 9.98 -25.24 5.88
CA ARG A 173 8.66 -25.68 5.38
C ARG A 173 7.84 -26.44 6.42
N THR A 174 8.03 -26.10 7.70
CA THR A 174 7.16 -26.57 8.78
C THR A 174 6.18 -25.47 9.18
N ASN A 175 5.02 -25.88 9.69
CA ASN A 175 4.03 -24.95 10.22
C ASN A 175 4.26 -24.78 11.72
N LEU A 176 4.57 -23.55 12.16
CA LEU A 176 4.70 -23.21 13.58
C LEU A 176 3.40 -22.53 14.06
N PRO A 177 2.48 -23.29 14.69
CA PRO A 177 1.24 -22.73 15.23
C PRO A 177 1.51 -21.80 16.42
N TYR A 178 0.58 -20.87 16.68
CA TYR A 178 0.70 -19.85 17.74
C TYR A 178 1.04 -20.42 19.12
N ASN A 179 0.45 -21.56 19.50
CA ASN A 179 0.70 -22.18 20.81
C ASN A 179 2.15 -22.68 21.00
N GLN A 180 2.93 -22.77 19.93
CA GLN A 180 4.36 -23.14 19.96
C GLN A 180 5.29 -21.91 19.86
N TRP A 181 4.74 -20.69 19.82
CA TRP A 181 5.55 -19.48 19.75
C TRP A 181 6.25 -19.21 21.09
N ASN A 182 7.51 -18.80 21.01
CA ASN A 182 8.28 -18.42 22.19
C ASN A 182 7.89 -17.02 22.68
N ALA A 183 8.37 -16.65 23.88
CA ALA A 183 8.04 -15.37 24.52
C ALA A 183 8.41 -14.15 23.65
N THR A 184 9.55 -14.19 22.94
CA THR A 184 9.97 -13.11 22.04
C THR A 184 8.98 -12.92 20.90
N GLN A 185 8.57 -13.99 20.24
CA GLN A 185 7.61 -13.94 19.13
C GLN A 185 6.26 -13.36 19.56
N LYS A 186 5.76 -13.77 20.73
CA LYS A 186 4.51 -13.23 21.31
C LYS A 186 4.64 -11.76 21.70
N THR A 187 5.81 -11.36 22.21
CA THR A 187 6.11 -9.96 22.52
C THR A 187 6.06 -9.08 21.28
N GLU A 188 6.65 -9.55 20.18
CA GLU A 188 6.64 -8.81 18.92
C GLU A 188 5.22 -8.69 18.36
N LEU A 189 4.41 -9.76 18.41
CA LEU A 189 2.99 -9.68 18.05
C LEU A 189 2.27 -8.59 18.85
N TYR A 190 2.47 -8.56 20.17
CA TYR A 190 1.85 -7.55 21.02
C TYR A 190 2.30 -6.12 20.66
N TRP A 191 3.57 -5.92 20.31
CA TRP A 191 4.04 -4.63 19.81
C TRP A 191 3.32 -4.20 18.53
N PHE A 192 3.14 -5.12 17.57
CA PHE A 192 2.40 -4.81 16.33
C PHE A 192 0.91 -4.56 16.58
N PHE A 193 0.32 -5.20 17.58
CA PHE A 193 -1.07 -4.98 17.98
C PHE A 193 -1.26 -3.58 18.57
N GLU A 194 -0.35 -3.17 19.46
CA GLU A 194 -0.28 -1.82 20.02
C GLU A 194 0.02 -0.75 18.95
N LYS A 195 0.84 -1.08 17.95
CA LYS A 195 1.06 -0.25 16.77
C LYS A 195 -0.23 -0.07 15.96
N ALA A 196 -0.97 -1.14 15.71
CA ALA A 196 -2.24 -1.11 14.98
C ALA A 196 -3.28 -0.24 15.70
N ARG A 197 -3.40 -0.36 17.03
CA ARG A 197 -4.25 0.51 17.88
C ARG A 197 -3.96 2.00 17.75
N ARG A 198 -2.71 2.37 17.42
CA ARG A 198 -2.27 3.77 17.24
C ARG A 198 -2.40 4.26 15.80
N ASP A 199 -2.95 3.46 14.89
CA ASP A 199 -3.05 3.77 13.45
C ASP A 199 -1.67 4.08 12.81
N TRP A 200 -0.58 3.53 13.33
CA TRP A 200 0.75 3.71 12.72
C TRP A 200 0.91 2.82 11.49
N THR A 201 1.16 3.44 10.33
CA THR A 201 1.11 2.75 9.02
C THR A 201 2.44 2.17 8.55
N THR A 202 3.58 2.67 9.06
CA THR A 202 4.91 2.22 8.63
C THR A 202 5.38 1.03 9.45
N VAL A 203 5.93 0.01 8.79
CA VAL A 203 6.61 -1.10 9.48
C VAL A 203 8.10 -0.81 9.49
N VAL A 204 8.62 -0.55 10.69
CA VAL A 204 10.04 -0.30 10.91
C VAL A 204 10.84 -1.53 10.48
N ASN A 205 11.97 -1.30 9.79
CA ASN A 205 12.88 -2.35 9.31
C ASN A 205 12.26 -3.31 8.27
N VAL A 206 11.19 -2.89 7.60
CA VAL A 206 10.73 -3.52 6.36
C VAL A 206 10.86 -2.48 5.24
N PRO A 207 11.74 -2.70 4.24
CA PRO A 207 11.88 -1.78 3.12
C PRO A 207 10.55 -1.59 2.40
N THR A 208 10.21 -0.34 2.08
CA THR A 208 9.04 0.02 1.29
C THR A 208 9.50 0.90 0.12
N PRO A 209 9.59 0.38 -1.11
CA PRO A 209 9.27 -0.99 -1.51
C PRO A 209 10.33 -2.03 -1.03
N PRO A 210 9.97 -3.32 -0.94
CA PRO A 210 10.92 -4.41 -0.65
C PRO A 210 12.06 -4.49 -1.66
N GLU A 211 13.19 -5.11 -1.30
CA GLU A 211 14.27 -5.35 -2.26
C GLU A 211 13.79 -6.27 -3.40
N ASP A 212 14.08 -5.84 -4.62
CA ASP A 212 13.63 -6.50 -5.82
C ASP A 212 14.79 -7.28 -6.46
N HIS A 213 14.65 -8.60 -6.57
CA HIS A 213 15.70 -9.47 -7.11
C HIS A 213 15.25 -10.13 -8.41
N HIS A 214 16.06 -9.95 -9.45
CA HIS A 214 15.78 -10.43 -10.79
C HIS A 214 16.81 -11.44 -11.25
N THR A 215 16.35 -12.54 -11.85
CA THR A 215 17.22 -13.47 -12.59
C THR A 215 16.64 -13.69 -13.98
N GLY A 216 17.23 -13.05 -14.99
CA GLY A 216 16.70 -13.07 -16.36
C GLY A 216 15.35 -12.37 -16.44
N THR A 217 14.31 -13.06 -16.94
CA THR A 217 12.93 -12.56 -17.04
C THR A 217 12.06 -12.91 -15.82
N ASN A 218 12.56 -13.72 -14.88
CA ASN A 218 11.82 -14.09 -13.68
C ASN A 218 11.97 -13.03 -12.61
N ILE A 219 10.83 -12.49 -12.19
CA ILE A 219 10.73 -11.51 -11.11
C ILE A 219 10.35 -12.26 -9.85
N VAL A 220 11.20 -12.15 -8.82
CA VAL A 220 10.89 -12.69 -7.50
C VAL A 220 11.11 -11.59 -6.49
N VAL A 221 10.03 -11.13 -5.88
CA VAL A 221 10.12 -10.27 -4.71
C VAL A 221 10.55 -11.14 -3.54
N LEU A 222 11.75 -10.87 -3.03
CA LEU A 222 12.34 -11.64 -1.95
C LEU A 222 12.30 -10.82 -0.67
N TYR A 223 11.93 -11.50 0.40
CA TYR A 223 12.05 -10.96 1.74
C TYR A 223 13.01 -11.84 2.54
N SER A 224 13.81 -11.21 3.38
CA SER A 224 14.50 -11.91 4.44
C SER A 224 13.48 -12.57 5.39
N PRO A 225 13.88 -13.63 6.12
CA PRO A 225 13.02 -14.24 7.13
C PRO A 225 12.53 -13.24 8.17
N ARG A 226 13.37 -12.24 8.51
CA ARG A 226 13.00 -11.20 9.47
C ARG A 226 11.93 -10.29 8.90
N GLU A 227 12.13 -9.72 7.71
CA GLU A 227 11.13 -8.81 7.10
C GLU A 227 9.78 -9.51 6.90
N THR A 228 9.81 -10.77 6.46
CA THR A 228 8.61 -11.60 6.28
C THR A 228 7.86 -11.79 7.59
N TRP A 229 8.59 -12.11 8.66
CA TRP A 229 8.03 -12.25 10.00
C TRP A 229 7.38 -10.93 10.48
N LEU A 230 8.04 -9.80 10.25
CA LEU A 230 7.50 -8.48 10.65
C LEU A 230 6.23 -8.10 9.88
N LEU A 231 6.20 -8.34 8.57
CA LEU A 231 5.01 -8.11 7.76
C LEU A 231 3.87 -9.04 8.16
N TYR A 232 4.17 -10.31 8.46
CA TYR A 232 3.19 -11.26 8.95
C TYR A 232 2.58 -10.78 10.28
N LEU A 233 3.42 -10.37 11.24
CA LEU A 233 2.97 -9.82 12.52
C LEU A 233 2.09 -8.58 12.35
N ASP A 234 2.48 -7.60 11.52
CA ASP A 234 1.64 -6.41 11.27
C ASP A 234 0.26 -6.78 10.75
N ASN A 235 0.20 -7.77 9.87
CA ASN A 235 -1.02 -8.23 9.23
C ASN A 235 -1.95 -8.97 10.21
N ILE A 236 -1.44 -9.92 11.00
CA ILE A 236 -2.27 -10.61 12.00
C ILE A 236 -2.63 -9.71 13.19
N ALA A 237 -1.73 -8.82 13.60
CA ALA A 237 -1.99 -7.85 14.65
C ALA A 237 -3.09 -6.85 14.25
N THR A 238 -3.07 -6.37 13.00
CA THR A 238 -4.16 -5.55 12.46
C THR A 238 -5.49 -6.31 12.53
N SER A 239 -5.48 -7.59 12.16
CA SER A 239 -6.67 -8.45 12.17
C SER A 239 -7.22 -8.68 13.59
N LEU A 240 -6.33 -8.93 14.56
CA LEU A 240 -6.67 -9.09 15.99
C LEU A 240 -7.18 -7.77 16.58
N HIS A 241 -6.55 -6.64 16.27
CA HIS A 241 -7.00 -5.31 16.72
C HIS A 241 -8.43 -5.02 16.26
N LEU A 242 -8.75 -5.31 14.99
CA LEU A 242 -10.10 -5.13 14.47
C LEU A 242 -11.15 -5.92 15.26
N GLU A 243 -10.80 -7.15 15.64
CA GLU A 243 -11.69 -8.05 16.38
C GLU A 243 -11.80 -7.66 17.86
N MET A 244 -10.66 -7.63 18.56
CA MET A 244 -10.60 -7.44 20.01
C MET A 244 -11.10 -6.06 20.45
N ASP A 245 -10.89 -5.03 19.61
CA ASP A 245 -11.35 -3.66 19.90
C ASP A 245 -12.64 -3.28 19.15
N HIS A 246 -13.30 -4.23 18.48
CA HIS A 246 -14.57 -4.05 17.77
C HIS A 246 -14.59 -2.86 16.79
N ILE A 247 -13.51 -2.74 15.99
CA ILE A 247 -13.31 -1.61 15.07
C ILE A 247 -14.25 -1.69 13.85
N VAL A 248 -14.64 -2.89 13.46
CA VAL A 248 -15.57 -3.16 12.35
C VAL A 248 -16.80 -3.89 12.88
N SER A 249 -17.91 -3.80 12.14
CA SER A 249 -19.21 -4.36 12.53
C SER A 249 -19.37 -5.86 12.26
N TRP A 250 -18.31 -6.54 11.82
CA TRP A 250 -18.27 -7.97 11.61
C TRP A 250 -17.18 -8.61 12.44
N SER A 251 -17.37 -9.90 12.77
CA SER A 251 -16.44 -10.66 13.61
C SER A 251 -15.80 -11.82 12.84
N VAL A 252 -14.52 -12.08 13.09
CA VAL A 252 -13.84 -13.30 12.64
C VAL A 252 -14.30 -14.53 13.42
N LEU A 253 -15.00 -14.37 14.55
CA LEU A 253 -15.54 -15.48 15.33
C LEU A 253 -16.69 -16.20 14.60
N ASP A 254 -17.30 -15.54 13.62
CA ASP A 254 -18.31 -16.12 12.73
C ASP A 254 -17.71 -16.98 11.61
N TYR A 255 -16.37 -17.08 11.52
CA TYR A 255 -15.68 -17.70 10.39
C TYR A 255 -15.33 -19.15 10.68
N ASN A 256 -15.49 -20.01 9.67
CA ASN A 256 -15.00 -21.38 9.73
C ASN A 256 -13.47 -21.45 9.53
N ALA A 257 -12.87 -22.63 9.72
CA ALA A 257 -11.42 -22.82 9.62
C ALA A 257 -10.84 -22.42 8.25
N ALA A 258 -11.57 -22.62 7.15
CA ALA A 258 -11.09 -22.25 5.81
C ALA A 258 -11.14 -20.73 5.57
N GLU A 259 -12.13 -20.04 6.14
CA GLU A 259 -12.24 -18.58 6.12
C GLU A 259 -11.18 -17.94 7.02
N LEU A 260 -11.00 -18.44 8.25
CA LEU A 260 -9.95 -18.00 9.17
C LEU A 260 -8.55 -18.18 8.58
N LYS A 261 -8.31 -19.27 7.84
CA LYS A 261 -7.06 -19.49 7.11
C LYS A 261 -6.73 -18.34 6.15
N LEU A 262 -7.71 -17.78 5.45
CA LEU A 262 -7.48 -16.65 4.53
C LEU A 262 -7.08 -15.37 5.27
N ILE A 263 -7.39 -15.26 6.55
CA ILE A 263 -7.04 -14.12 7.40
C ILE A 263 -5.73 -14.37 8.15
N PHE A 264 -5.53 -15.51 8.81
CA PHE A 264 -4.45 -15.66 9.80
C PHE A 264 -3.29 -16.56 9.37
N ASP A 265 -3.44 -17.43 8.37
CA ASP A 265 -2.41 -18.43 8.04
C ASP A 265 -1.31 -17.83 7.16
N GLY A 266 -0.09 -17.76 7.68
CA GLY A 266 1.12 -17.30 7.00
C GLY A 266 1.37 -17.95 5.63
N ASN A 267 0.93 -19.21 5.44
CA ASN A 267 1.05 -19.93 4.17
C ASN A 267 0.21 -19.33 3.03
N VAL A 268 -0.78 -18.49 3.35
CA VAL A 268 -1.56 -17.75 2.34
C VAL A 268 -0.79 -16.53 1.81
N PHE A 269 0.22 -16.06 2.57
CA PHE A 269 1.02 -14.87 2.28
C PHE A 269 2.37 -15.19 1.67
N TYR A 270 3.05 -16.21 2.19
CA TYR A 270 4.48 -16.42 1.97
C TYR A 270 4.80 -17.88 1.68
N THR A 271 5.74 -18.09 0.75
CA THR A 271 6.29 -19.41 0.47
C THR A 271 7.81 -19.42 0.70
N PRO A 272 8.33 -20.19 1.67
CA PRO A 272 9.76 -20.27 1.91
C PRO A 272 10.50 -20.94 0.73
N LEU A 273 11.59 -20.31 0.29
CA LEU A 273 12.49 -20.88 -0.72
C LEU A 273 13.44 -21.89 -0.10
N THR A 274 13.64 -23.03 -0.77
CA THR A 274 14.49 -24.14 -0.32
C THR A 274 15.73 -24.36 -1.19
N ASN A 275 15.98 -23.50 -2.18
CA ASN A 275 17.10 -23.64 -3.12
C ASN A 275 18.44 -23.13 -2.56
N GLY A 276 18.70 -23.35 -1.27
CA GLY A 276 19.91 -22.87 -0.57
C GLY A 276 19.91 -21.38 -0.23
N ARG A 277 18.86 -20.62 -0.58
CA ARG A 277 18.67 -19.22 -0.19
C ARG A 277 17.73 -19.14 1.02
N ASN A 278 18.17 -18.48 2.09
CA ASN A 278 17.37 -18.24 3.30
C ASN A 278 16.44 -17.03 3.09
N LEU A 279 15.45 -17.19 2.21
CA LEU A 279 14.51 -16.14 1.79
C LEU A 279 13.09 -16.69 1.71
N TYR A 280 12.11 -15.80 1.88
CA TYR A 280 10.72 -16.07 1.48
C TYR A 280 10.50 -15.44 0.12
N ALA A 281 9.83 -16.20 -0.75
CA ALA A 281 9.36 -15.69 -2.01
C ALA A 281 7.84 -15.68 -1.99
N ILE A 282 7.31 -14.69 -2.68
CA ILE A 282 6.02 -14.88 -3.32
C ILE A 282 6.35 -15.63 -4.60
N LEU A 283 6.33 -16.96 -4.49
CA LEU A 283 6.63 -17.84 -5.61
C LEU A 283 5.57 -17.61 -6.69
N MET A 284 5.95 -16.85 -7.71
CA MET A 284 5.31 -16.87 -9.02
C MET A 284 5.89 -18.03 -9.86
N PRO A 285 5.44 -19.28 -9.66
CA PRO A 285 5.36 -20.14 -10.83
C PRO A 285 4.08 -20.99 -10.81
N GLU A 286 3.04 -20.45 -11.47
CA GLU A 286 2.26 -21.08 -12.53
C GLU A 286 1.18 -20.05 -12.92
N ALA A 287 1.65 -19.03 -13.64
CA ALA A 287 0.87 -18.03 -14.36
C ALA A 287 -0.12 -17.18 -13.52
N VAL A 288 0.33 -16.01 -13.09
CA VAL A 288 -0.54 -14.82 -12.88
C VAL A 288 -1.41 -14.77 -11.60
N TYR A 289 -1.72 -15.86 -10.89
CA TYR A 289 -2.85 -15.92 -9.92
C TYR A 289 -2.70 -15.41 -8.47
N ASN A 290 -1.52 -14.98 -8.01
CA ASN A 290 -1.34 -14.54 -6.61
C ASN A 290 -0.27 -13.45 -6.53
N SER A 291 -0.46 -12.41 -7.35
CA SER A 291 0.60 -11.54 -7.86
C SER A 291 0.91 -10.33 -7.00
N THR A 292 0.12 -10.07 -5.96
CA THR A 292 0.27 -8.88 -5.15
C THR A 292 1.13 -9.15 -3.93
N ILE A 293 2.09 -8.27 -3.73
CA ILE A 293 3.05 -8.33 -2.65
C ILE A 293 2.36 -7.92 -1.33
N PRO A 294 2.40 -8.74 -0.25
CA PRO A 294 1.86 -8.34 1.03
C PRO A 294 2.52 -7.05 1.51
N GLU A 295 1.69 -6.09 1.87
CA GLU A 295 2.11 -4.85 2.51
C GLU A 295 1.58 -4.80 3.95
N PRO A 296 2.05 -3.82 4.76
CA PRO A 296 1.53 -3.65 6.11
C PRO A 296 0.00 -3.55 6.13
N GLY A 297 -0.65 -4.42 6.92
CA GLY A 297 -2.10 -4.39 7.09
C GLY A 297 -2.58 -3.05 7.64
N THR A 298 -1.76 -2.42 8.49
CA THR A 298 -2.00 -1.06 9.01
C THR A 298 -2.04 0.00 7.90
N TYR A 299 -1.15 -0.05 6.90
CA TYR A 299 -1.16 0.84 5.74
C TYR A 299 -2.44 0.65 4.90
N LEU A 300 -2.78 -0.61 4.58
CA LEU A 300 -3.94 -0.94 3.75
C LEU A 300 -5.26 -0.56 4.42
N ARG A 301 -5.38 -0.76 5.74
CA ARG A 301 -6.53 -0.29 6.52
C ARG A 301 -6.62 1.25 6.53
N SER A 302 -5.48 1.95 6.66
CA SER A 302 -5.45 3.41 6.60
C SER A 302 -5.92 3.92 5.25
N PHE A 303 -5.49 3.30 4.15
CA PHE A 303 -6.00 3.59 2.81
C PHE A 303 -7.52 3.44 2.74
N MET A 304 -8.08 2.31 3.21
CA MET A 304 -9.53 2.07 3.21
C MET A 304 -10.30 3.10 4.04
N LYS A 305 -9.71 3.58 5.14
CA LYS A 305 -10.26 4.67 5.97
C LYS A 305 -10.24 6.01 5.21
N GLU A 306 -9.12 6.33 4.55
CA GLU A 306 -8.92 7.57 3.79
C GLU A 306 -9.91 7.71 2.62
N ILE A 307 -10.13 6.64 1.86
CA ILE A 307 -11.13 6.64 0.77
C ILE A 307 -12.57 6.49 1.28
N GLY A 308 -12.78 6.45 2.59
CA GLY A 308 -14.09 6.29 3.23
C GLY A 308 -14.79 4.97 2.88
N ALA A 309 -14.04 3.91 2.58
CA ALA A 309 -14.58 2.64 2.09
C ALA A 309 -14.99 1.67 3.21
N ILE A 310 -14.59 1.91 4.46
CA ILE A 310 -15.06 1.11 5.61
C ILE A 310 -16.54 1.48 5.88
N LYS A 311 -17.46 0.58 5.54
CA LYS A 311 -18.92 0.75 5.69
C LYS A 311 -19.46 -0.12 6.82
N SER A 312 -20.77 0.00 7.09
CA SER A 312 -21.47 -0.76 8.14
C SER A 312 -21.61 -2.25 7.86
N THR A 313 -21.32 -2.73 6.65
CA THR A 313 -21.34 -4.17 6.30
C THR A 313 -20.14 -4.53 5.44
N ARG A 314 -19.78 -5.82 5.41
CA ARG A 314 -18.74 -6.35 4.51
C ARG A 314 -19.08 -6.09 3.05
N LEU A 315 -20.32 -6.38 2.63
CA LEU A 315 -20.77 -6.18 1.25
C LEU A 315 -20.67 -4.71 0.82
N ALA A 316 -21.12 -3.76 1.64
CA ALA A 316 -21.01 -2.34 1.32
C ALA A 316 -19.55 -1.86 1.29
N THR A 317 -18.68 -2.45 2.12
CA THR A 317 -17.23 -2.18 2.13
C THR A 317 -16.56 -2.71 0.86
N ILE A 318 -16.90 -3.94 0.45
CA ILE A 318 -16.49 -4.53 -0.83
C ILE A 318 -16.95 -3.63 -1.99
N GLY A 319 -18.23 -3.26 -2.00
CA GLY A 319 -18.81 -2.34 -2.99
C GLY A 319 -18.07 -1.01 -3.07
N ALA A 320 -17.71 -0.41 -1.94
CA ALA A 320 -16.96 0.83 -1.91
C ALA A 320 -15.56 0.69 -2.54
N LEU A 321 -14.83 -0.40 -2.25
CA LEU A 321 -13.53 -0.66 -2.88
C LEU A 321 -13.66 -0.95 -4.38
N LEU A 322 -14.70 -1.66 -4.81
CA LEU A 322 -14.98 -1.89 -6.24
C LEU A 322 -15.26 -0.56 -6.94
N ASN A 323 -16.04 0.32 -6.32
CA ASN A 323 -16.32 1.67 -6.84
C ASN A 323 -15.07 2.56 -6.89
N TRP A 324 -14.10 2.43 -5.97
CA TRP A 324 -12.80 3.09 -6.10
C TRP A 324 -11.99 2.48 -7.25
N SER A 325 -12.01 1.15 -7.37
CA SER A 325 -11.30 0.38 -8.39
C SER A 325 -11.78 0.66 -9.82
N LYS A 326 -12.90 1.36 -9.99
CA LYS A 326 -13.37 1.79 -11.30
C LYS A 326 -12.31 2.64 -12.02
N ASP A 327 -11.50 3.42 -11.31
CA ASP A 327 -10.54 4.33 -11.95
C ASP A 327 -9.14 3.73 -12.12
N LEU A 328 -9.01 2.40 -11.92
CA LEU A 328 -7.81 1.66 -12.27
C LEU A 328 -7.59 1.61 -13.79
N TYR A 329 -6.32 1.43 -14.16
CA TYR A 329 -5.87 1.20 -15.53
C TYR A 329 -5.27 -0.20 -15.65
N HIS A 330 -5.73 -0.98 -16.62
CA HIS A 330 -4.97 -2.15 -17.04
C HIS A 330 -3.65 -1.65 -17.64
N PHE A 331 -2.51 -2.12 -17.12
CA PHE A 331 -1.21 -1.74 -17.68
C PHE A 331 -1.09 -2.22 -19.13
N GLY A 332 -0.45 -1.44 -20.00
CA GLY A 332 -0.30 -1.80 -21.42
C GLY A 332 0.91 -2.70 -21.66
N GLY A 333 0.80 -3.72 -22.52
CA GLY A 333 1.92 -4.56 -22.96
C GLY A 333 2.13 -5.86 -22.15
N ALA A 334 3.25 -6.53 -22.38
CA ALA A 334 3.57 -7.82 -21.76
C ALA A 334 3.98 -7.69 -20.28
N LEU A 335 3.74 -8.74 -19.48
CA LEU A 335 4.24 -8.87 -18.10
C LEU A 335 5.75 -9.16 -18.09
N GLU A 336 6.55 -8.19 -18.50
CA GLU A 336 8.01 -8.24 -18.51
C GLU A 336 8.60 -7.13 -17.65
N LEU A 337 9.79 -7.38 -17.09
CA LEU A 337 10.41 -6.51 -16.09
C LEU A 337 10.54 -5.05 -16.53
N SER A 338 10.99 -4.80 -17.77
CA SER A 338 11.12 -3.45 -18.33
C SER A 338 9.80 -2.71 -18.33
N ASN A 339 8.70 -3.40 -18.68
CA ASN A 339 7.37 -2.83 -18.70
C ASN A 339 6.81 -2.60 -17.29
N MET A 340 7.14 -3.47 -16.34
CA MET A 340 6.78 -3.30 -14.93
C MET A 340 7.49 -2.08 -14.32
N TYR A 341 8.80 -1.90 -14.57
CA TYR A 341 9.50 -0.67 -14.16
C TYR A 341 8.97 0.58 -14.86
N ASN A 342 8.60 0.48 -16.14
CA ASN A 342 7.99 1.59 -16.86
C ASN A 342 6.70 2.07 -16.18
N HIS A 343 5.85 1.13 -15.72
CA HIS A 343 4.58 1.46 -15.07
C HIS A 343 4.72 1.75 -13.57
N TRP A 344 5.34 0.88 -12.79
CA TRP A 344 5.36 0.96 -11.32
C TRP A 344 6.69 1.39 -10.71
N GLN A 345 7.72 1.59 -11.53
CA GLN A 345 9.10 1.82 -11.09
C GLN A 345 9.57 0.73 -10.10
N TYR A 346 9.05 -0.47 -10.32
CA TYR A 346 9.25 -1.65 -9.49
C TYR A 346 8.91 -2.91 -10.31
N GLY A 347 9.63 -4.01 -10.09
CA GLY A 347 9.42 -5.27 -10.83
C GLY A 347 8.19 -6.06 -10.38
N GLY A 348 7.40 -5.58 -9.42
CA GLY A 348 6.25 -6.31 -8.87
C GLY A 348 4.97 -5.49 -8.77
N VAL A 349 3.85 -6.17 -8.53
CA VAL A 349 2.54 -5.53 -8.32
C VAL A 349 2.39 -5.20 -6.83
N LEU A 350 2.83 -4.00 -6.44
CA LEU A 350 2.73 -3.49 -5.07
C LEU A 350 1.39 -2.75 -4.87
N PRO A 351 0.60 -3.06 -3.82
CA PRO A 351 -0.61 -2.30 -3.50
C PRO A 351 -0.34 -0.80 -3.38
N SER A 352 0.75 -0.38 -2.74
CA SER A 352 1.11 1.04 -2.58
C SER A 352 1.35 1.76 -3.90
N ARG A 353 1.91 1.09 -4.91
CA ARG A 353 2.07 1.64 -6.26
C ARG A 353 0.73 1.75 -6.99
N ILE A 354 -0.20 0.82 -6.75
CA ILE A 354 -1.58 0.90 -7.25
C ILE A 354 -2.33 2.05 -6.56
N ILE A 355 -2.30 2.09 -5.23
CA ILE A 355 -3.03 3.04 -4.37
C ILE A 355 -2.59 4.47 -4.64
N ASN A 356 -1.27 4.72 -4.61
CA ASN A 356 -0.75 6.07 -4.80
C ASN A 356 -0.76 6.50 -6.28
N GLY A 357 -0.84 5.53 -7.19
CA GLY A 357 -0.64 5.73 -8.61
C GLY A 357 0.83 6.01 -8.95
N THR A 358 1.14 5.92 -10.23
CA THR A 358 2.48 6.14 -10.77
C THR A 358 2.42 6.88 -12.09
N THR A 359 3.53 7.50 -12.47
CA THR A 359 3.70 8.11 -13.79
C THR A 359 4.50 7.16 -14.67
N VAL A 360 3.91 6.75 -15.78
CA VAL A 360 4.57 5.87 -16.76
C VAL A 360 5.76 6.61 -17.38
N GLN A 361 6.94 5.99 -17.35
CA GLN A 361 8.20 6.66 -17.69
C GLN A 361 8.31 7.06 -19.17
N ASN A 362 7.70 6.29 -20.08
CA ASN A 362 7.85 6.51 -21.52
C ASN A 362 6.87 7.56 -22.11
N ASN A 363 5.73 7.82 -21.46
CA ASN A 363 4.67 8.67 -22.01
C ASN A 363 4.12 9.71 -21.00
N ASN A 364 4.65 9.74 -19.77
CA ASN A 364 4.24 10.63 -18.68
C ASN A 364 2.76 10.52 -18.26
N GLN A 365 2.09 9.42 -18.58
CA GLN A 365 0.73 9.17 -18.13
C GLN A 365 0.72 8.83 -16.64
N PHE A 366 -0.01 9.61 -15.84
CA PHE A 366 -0.31 9.25 -14.46
C PHE A 366 -1.55 8.34 -14.39
N GLY A 367 -1.51 7.32 -13.54
CA GLY A 367 -2.66 6.47 -13.30
C GLY A 367 -2.45 5.46 -12.16
N HIS A 368 -3.56 4.85 -11.73
CA HIS A 368 -3.56 3.72 -10.80
C HIS A 368 -3.51 2.41 -11.59
N PHE A 369 -2.31 1.94 -11.92
CA PHE A 369 -2.13 0.80 -12.82
C PHE A 369 -2.21 -0.53 -12.08
N THR A 370 -2.94 -1.49 -12.65
CA THR A 370 -3.04 -2.88 -12.18
C THR A 370 -2.58 -3.86 -13.27
N ALA A 371 -2.08 -5.02 -12.86
CA ALA A 371 -1.61 -6.09 -13.74
C ALA A 371 -2.77 -6.94 -14.30
N GLY A 372 -3.78 -6.26 -14.84
CA GLY A 372 -5.00 -6.88 -15.36
C GLY A 372 -5.77 -7.69 -14.32
N CYS A 373 -6.56 -8.64 -14.80
CA CYS A 373 -7.57 -9.29 -13.97
C CYS A 373 -6.98 -9.97 -12.73
N HIS A 374 -5.78 -10.53 -12.85
CA HIS A 374 -5.13 -11.18 -11.73
C HIS A 374 -4.51 -10.19 -10.75
N GLY A 375 -3.91 -9.10 -11.24
CA GLY A 375 -3.42 -8.01 -10.39
C GLY A 375 -4.55 -7.39 -9.57
N THR A 376 -5.69 -7.15 -10.21
CA THR A 376 -6.86 -6.55 -9.56
C THR A 376 -7.47 -7.49 -8.54
N THR A 377 -7.66 -8.76 -8.88
CA THR A 377 -8.21 -9.75 -7.94
C THR A 377 -7.29 -9.94 -6.72
N SER A 378 -5.97 -9.96 -6.95
CA SER A 378 -4.97 -10.07 -5.88
C SER A 378 -4.93 -8.81 -5.01
N PHE A 379 -5.05 -7.63 -5.60
CA PHE A 379 -5.19 -6.35 -4.89
C PHE A 379 -6.43 -6.35 -3.98
N LEU A 380 -7.60 -6.72 -4.50
CA LEU A 380 -8.84 -6.81 -3.71
C LEU A 380 -8.67 -7.76 -2.52
N LYS A 381 -8.09 -8.94 -2.75
CA LYS A 381 -7.83 -9.93 -1.68
C LYS A 381 -6.96 -9.36 -0.57
N ILE A 382 -5.86 -8.69 -0.89
CA ILE A 382 -4.91 -8.17 0.10
C ILE A 382 -5.48 -6.97 0.87
N VAL A 383 -6.13 -6.03 0.16
CA VAL A 383 -6.72 -4.84 0.79
C VAL A 383 -7.90 -5.22 1.70
N LEU A 384 -8.82 -6.07 1.24
CA LEU A 384 -9.99 -6.45 2.02
C LEU A 384 -9.64 -7.34 3.22
N ARG A 385 -8.58 -8.13 3.12
CA ARG A 385 -8.08 -8.89 4.25
C ARG A 385 -7.64 -7.98 5.40
N ALA A 386 -7.05 -6.82 5.13
CA ALA A 386 -6.68 -5.84 6.16
C ALA A 386 -7.89 -5.29 6.94
N LEU A 387 -9.11 -5.66 6.54
CA LEU A 387 -10.37 -5.40 7.22
C LEU A 387 -11.09 -6.70 7.65
N ASN A 388 -10.39 -7.83 7.80
CA ASN A 388 -10.97 -9.13 8.14
C ASN A 388 -12.04 -9.65 7.13
N ILE A 389 -11.95 -9.27 5.85
CA ILE A 389 -12.87 -9.77 4.80
C ILE A 389 -12.15 -10.85 3.96
N PRO A 390 -12.55 -12.13 4.04
CA PRO A 390 -11.87 -13.22 3.36
C PRO A 390 -12.23 -13.29 1.87
N VAL A 391 -11.21 -13.21 1.02
CA VAL A 391 -11.35 -13.33 -0.44
C VAL A 391 -10.50 -14.48 -0.96
N LYS A 392 -11.12 -15.35 -1.77
CA LYS A 392 -10.43 -16.42 -2.49
C LYS A 392 -10.33 -16.05 -3.97
N ILE A 393 -9.17 -16.34 -4.56
CA ILE A 393 -9.00 -16.24 -6.01
C ILE A 393 -9.46 -17.57 -6.63
N VAL A 394 -10.35 -17.50 -7.60
CA VAL A 394 -10.82 -18.64 -8.40
C VAL A 394 -10.66 -18.33 -9.89
N LEU A 395 -10.54 -19.36 -10.70
CA LEU A 395 -10.24 -19.20 -12.12
C LEU A 395 -11.44 -19.56 -12.98
N SER A 396 -11.68 -18.78 -14.03
CA SER A 396 -12.58 -19.17 -15.10
C SER A 396 -11.98 -20.30 -15.95
N PRO A 397 -12.79 -21.02 -16.73
CA PRO A 397 -12.30 -22.03 -17.68
C PRO A 397 -11.27 -21.47 -18.69
N ASP A 398 -11.42 -20.21 -19.09
CA ASP A 398 -10.49 -19.47 -19.96
C ASP A 398 -9.30 -18.85 -19.20
N ARG A 399 -9.04 -19.30 -17.95
CA ARG A 399 -7.87 -18.94 -17.12
C ARG A 399 -7.78 -17.47 -16.68
N HIS A 400 -8.88 -16.73 -16.72
CA HIS A 400 -8.94 -15.40 -16.11
C HIS A 400 -9.20 -15.48 -14.60
N SER A 401 -8.73 -14.45 -13.88
CA SER A 401 -8.89 -14.35 -12.43
C SER A 401 -10.26 -13.81 -12.02
N GLN A 402 -10.83 -14.41 -10.98
CA GLN A 402 -12.12 -14.06 -10.40
C GLN A 402 -12.00 -13.97 -8.87
N ALA A 403 -12.69 -13.01 -8.26
CA ALA A 403 -12.76 -12.88 -6.81
C ALA A 403 -13.97 -13.65 -6.27
N TYR A 404 -13.76 -14.50 -5.27
CA TYR A 404 -14.81 -15.13 -4.49
C TYR A 404 -14.80 -14.56 -3.07
N PHE A 405 -15.83 -13.76 -2.73
CA PHE A 405 -16.06 -13.19 -1.42
C PHE A 405 -16.76 -14.23 -0.56
N VAL A 406 -15.94 -15.02 0.15
CA VAL A 406 -16.35 -16.32 0.69
C VAL A 406 -17.49 -16.20 1.68
N LYS A 407 -17.46 -15.16 2.53
CA LYS A 407 -18.48 -14.97 3.57
C LYS A 407 -19.80 -14.44 3.02
N GLU A 408 -19.75 -13.73 1.90
CA GLU A 408 -20.93 -13.21 1.19
C GLU A 408 -21.52 -14.25 0.24
N ALA A 409 -20.81 -15.34 -0.06
CA ALA A 409 -21.14 -16.31 -1.10
C ALA A 409 -21.35 -15.65 -2.48
N LEU A 410 -20.54 -14.64 -2.79
CA LEU A 410 -20.62 -13.84 -4.01
C LEU A 410 -19.32 -13.88 -4.82
N TYR A 411 -19.45 -13.83 -6.14
CA TYR A 411 -18.36 -13.88 -7.09
C TYR A 411 -18.30 -12.59 -7.92
N MET A 412 -17.09 -12.12 -8.22
CA MET A 412 -16.84 -11.18 -9.31
C MET A 412 -16.36 -11.98 -10.52
N ALA A 413 -17.11 -11.92 -11.63
CA ALA A 413 -16.94 -12.77 -12.80
C ALA A 413 -15.60 -12.59 -13.51
N HIS A 414 -14.99 -11.40 -13.40
CA HIS A 414 -13.67 -11.14 -13.95
C HIS A 414 -12.97 -9.98 -13.22
N GLY A 415 -11.65 -10.10 -13.03
CA GLY A 415 -10.85 -9.10 -12.31
C GLY A 415 -10.84 -7.70 -12.92
N ASP A 416 -11.10 -7.56 -14.22
CA ASP A 416 -11.15 -6.23 -14.88
C ASP A 416 -12.52 -5.55 -14.80
N ASP A 417 -13.54 -6.24 -14.30
CA ASP A 417 -14.93 -5.77 -14.30
C ASP A 417 -15.10 -4.36 -13.71
N PRO A 418 -14.40 -3.95 -12.62
CA PRO A 418 -14.60 -2.64 -12.03
C PRO A 418 -14.31 -1.47 -12.99
N TYR A 419 -13.25 -1.56 -13.79
CA TYR A 419 -12.81 -0.47 -14.68
C TYR A 419 -13.22 -0.67 -16.15
N ASN A 420 -13.86 -1.78 -16.48
CA ASN A 420 -14.41 -2.04 -17.80
C ASN A 420 -15.44 -0.96 -18.21
N PHE A 421 -15.54 -0.66 -19.51
CA PHE A 421 -16.46 0.36 -20.02
C PHE A 421 -17.94 0.05 -19.77
N PHE A 422 -18.33 -1.23 -19.63
CA PHE A 422 -19.68 -1.63 -19.25
C PHE A 422 -20.04 -1.30 -17.79
N SER A 423 -19.06 -1.04 -16.92
CA SER A 423 -19.29 -0.69 -15.51
C SER A 423 -19.77 0.75 -15.32
N ARG A 424 -19.69 1.60 -16.34
CA ARG A 424 -20.05 3.03 -16.27
C ARG A 424 -21.53 3.23 -16.51
N ILE A 425 -22.28 3.58 -15.46
CA ILE A 425 -23.72 3.81 -15.51
C ILE A 425 -24.06 5.23 -15.03
N THR A 426 -25.06 5.85 -15.65
CA THR A 426 -25.60 7.17 -15.24
C THR A 426 -27.13 7.11 -15.02
N PRO A 427 -27.64 7.47 -13.82
CA PRO A 427 -26.90 7.82 -12.61
C PRO A 427 -26.06 6.64 -12.08
N LEU A 428 -25.11 6.93 -11.19
CA LEU A 428 -24.18 5.93 -10.66
C LEU A 428 -24.93 4.74 -10.04
N VAL A 429 -24.58 3.54 -10.49
CA VAL A 429 -24.97 2.27 -9.85
C VAL A 429 -23.75 1.73 -9.12
N SER A 430 -23.91 1.38 -7.85
CA SER A 430 -22.84 0.80 -7.04
C SER A 430 -22.30 -0.48 -7.67
N LEU A 431 -20.98 -0.61 -7.76
CA LEU A 431 -20.34 -1.80 -8.32
C LEU A 431 -20.43 -3.06 -7.44
N GLU A 432 -21.04 -3.00 -6.25
CA GLU A 432 -21.44 -4.24 -5.55
C GLU A 432 -22.43 -5.09 -6.37
N HIS A 433 -23.19 -4.46 -7.28
CA HIS A 433 -24.17 -5.15 -8.13
C HIS A 433 -23.56 -5.85 -9.36
N ILE A 434 -22.23 -5.78 -9.56
CA ILE A 434 -21.55 -6.65 -10.54
C ILE A 434 -21.33 -8.06 -9.99
N LEU A 435 -21.48 -8.24 -8.67
CA LEU A 435 -21.29 -9.50 -8.01
C LEU A 435 -22.47 -10.45 -8.30
N ILE A 436 -22.15 -11.73 -8.48
CA ILE A 436 -23.11 -12.78 -8.80
C ILE A 436 -23.11 -13.86 -7.73
N ASP A 437 -24.27 -14.47 -7.48
CA ASP A 437 -24.39 -15.59 -6.55
C ASP A 437 -23.77 -16.88 -7.11
N GLU A 438 -23.60 -17.87 -6.25
CA GLU A 438 -23.03 -19.17 -6.60
C GLU A 438 -23.84 -19.91 -7.68
N ALA A 439 -25.17 -19.79 -7.66
CA ALA A 439 -26.04 -20.42 -8.66
C ALA A 439 -25.78 -19.85 -10.07
N THR A 440 -25.71 -18.52 -10.18
CA THR A 440 -25.39 -17.81 -11.42
C THR A 440 -23.97 -18.11 -11.87
N TYR A 441 -22.99 -18.08 -10.95
CA TYR A 441 -21.60 -18.43 -11.24
C TYR A 441 -21.49 -19.85 -11.82
N ASN A 442 -22.14 -20.83 -11.19
CA ASN A 442 -22.13 -22.21 -11.66
C ASN A 442 -22.81 -22.35 -13.03
N SER A 443 -23.95 -21.69 -13.22
CA SER A 443 -24.65 -21.65 -14.51
C SER A 443 -23.84 -20.99 -15.63
N TRP A 444 -22.92 -20.09 -15.31
CA TRP A 444 -22.12 -19.41 -16.34
C TRP A 444 -20.81 -20.13 -16.62
N PHE A 445 -20.14 -20.64 -15.59
CA PHE A 445 -18.74 -21.07 -15.68
C PHE A 445 -18.51 -22.55 -15.39
N ARG A 446 -19.52 -23.28 -14.89
CA ARG A 446 -19.42 -24.73 -14.60
C ARG A 446 -20.25 -25.61 -15.53
N THR A 447 -21.10 -25.03 -16.36
CA THR A 447 -21.84 -25.74 -17.42
C THR A 447 -21.10 -25.69 -18.75
N THR A 448 -21.33 -26.67 -19.62
CA THR A 448 -20.73 -26.74 -20.96
C THR A 448 -21.75 -26.41 -22.04
N PRO A 449 -21.47 -25.48 -22.98
CA PRO A 449 -20.28 -24.63 -23.04
C PRO A 449 -20.31 -23.54 -21.96
N SER A 450 -19.14 -23.24 -21.38
CA SER A 450 -19.00 -22.15 -20.40
C SER A 450 -18.97 -20.79 -21.08
N LYS A 451 -19.49 -19.77 -20.41
CA LYS A 451 -19.37 -18.38 -20.84
C LYS A 451 -17.96 -17.86 -20.57
N SER A 452 -17.52 -16.87 -21.36
CA SER A 452 -16.26 -16.15 -21.10
C SER A 452 -16.37 -15.31 -19.83
N ALA A 453 -15.25 -15.11 -19.13
CA ALA A 453 -15.20 -14.32 -17.89
C ALA A 453 -15.81 -12.91 -18.04
N SER A 454 -15.64 -12.27 -19.21
CA SER A 454 -16.22 -10.94 -19.48
C SER A 454 -17.74 -10.91 -19.64
N PHE A 455 -18.42 -12.07 -19.65
CA PHE A 455 -19.88 -12.11 -19.78
C PHE A 455 -20.59 -11.40 -18.63
N GLY A 456 -20.06 -11.50 -17.40
CA GLY A 456 -20.71 -10.91 -16.23
C GLY A 456 -20.86 -9.40 -16.32
N ILE A 457 -19.78 -8.70 -16.69
CA ILE A 457 -19.84 -7.24 -16.85
C ILE A 457 -20.66 -6.80 -18.07
N ALA A 458 -20.67 -7.58 -19.14
CA ALA A 458 -21.57 -7.34 -20.28
C ALA A 458 -23.05 -7.47 -19.86
N ALA A 459 -23.40 -8.51 -19.10
CA ALA A 459 -24.75 -8.70 -18.55
C ALA A 459 -25.16 -7.56 -17.61
N PHE A 460 -24.24 -7.11 -16.76
CA PHE A 460 -24.44 -5.92 -15.92
C PHE A 460 -24.69 -4.67 -16.76
N GLY A 461 -23.91 -4.45 -17.81
CA GLY A 461 -24.05 -3.32 -18.74
C GLY A 461 -25.38 -3.33 -19.50
N VAL A 462 -25.84 -4.50 -19.95
CA VAL A 462 -27.16 -4.67 -20.61
C VAL A 462 -28.31 -4.44 -19.64
N LYS A 463 -28.21 -4.94 -18.40
CA LYS A 463 -29.22 -4.75 -17.36
C LYS A 463 -29.38 -3.26 -17.02
N ASN A 464 -28.27 -2.55 -16.86
CA ASN A 464 -28.24 -1.16 -16.37
C ASN A 464 -28.12 -0.10 -17.47
N LEU A 465 -28.07 -0.51 -18.75
CA LEU A 465 -27.91 0.38 -19.90
C LEU A 465 -26.64 1.25 -19.79
N SER A 466 -25.47 0.62 -19.87
CA SER A 466 -24.20 1.31 -19.68
C SER A 466 -24.02 2.53 -20.58
N ASN A 467 -23.25 3.51 -20.11
CA ASN A 467 -22.92 4.72 -20.87
C ASN A 467 -22.31 4.37 -22.23
N ASN A 468 -21.53 3.29 -22.31
CA ASN A 468 -20.99 2.80 -23.57
C ASN A 468 -22.11 2.37 -24.53
N LEU A 469 -23.09 1.57 -24.09
CA LEU A 469 -24.20 1.15 -24.93
C LEU A 469 -25.10 2.32 -25.36
N ILE A 470 -25.35 3.26 -24.45
CA ILE A 470 -26.05 4.52 -24.73
C ILE A 470 -25.31 5.29 -25.83
N TYR A 471 -23.99 5.41 -25.70
CA TYR A 471 -23.16 6.08 -26.70
C TYR A 471 -23.20 5.36 -28.05
N GLN A 472 -23.00 4.04 -28.09
CA GLN A 472 -23.08 3.30 -29.35
C GLN A 472 -24.43 3.51 -30.06
N ARG A 473 -25.55 3.48 -29.31
CA ARG A 473 -26.89 3.72 -29.84
C ARG A 473 -27.11 5.16 -30.32
N ALA A 474 -26.58 6.14 -29.60
CA ALA A 474 -26.70 7.55 -29.97
C ALA A 474 -25.93 7.91 -31.26
N GLN A 475 -24.92 7.11 -31.63
CA GLN A 475 -24.06 7.31 -32.79
C GLN A 475 -24.56 6.65 -34.09
N GLU A 476 -25.80 6.15 -34.11
CA GLU A 476 -26.43 5.52 -35.28
C GLU A 476 -27.90 5.99 -35.46
N PRO A 477 -28.41 6.16 -36.69
CA PRO A 477 -29.82 6.46 -36.93
C PRO A 477 -30.79 5.50 -36.20
N VAL A 478 -31.96 6.00 -35.79
CA VAL A 478 -32.95 5.18 -35.05
C VAL A 478 -33.38 3.94 -35.86
N ASN A 479 -33.43 4.05 -37.18
CA ASN A 479 -33.82 2.99 -38.11
C ASN A 479 -32.66 2.08 -38.55
N THR A 480 -31.47 2.18 -37.96
CA THR A 480 -30.37 1.25 -38.24
C THR A 480 -30.80 -0.18 -37.92
N ALA A 481 -30.64 -1.09 -38.88
CA ALA A 481 -30.94 -2.51 -38.69
C ALA A 481 -30.12 -3.08 -37.52
N HIS A 482 -30.79 -3.75 -36.57
CA HIS A 482 -30.18 -4.24 -35.34
C HIS A 482 -29.00 -5.18 -35.60
N ALA A 483 -29.09 -6.03 -36.63
CA ALA A 483 -28.03 -6.96 -37.05
C ALA A 483 -26.72 -6.27 -37.48
N THR A 484 -26.76 -5.00 -37.85
CA THR A 484 -25.60 -4.19 -38.26
C THR A 484 -25.34 -3.02 -37.31
N SER A 485 -26.09 -2.94 -36.20
CA SER A 485 -25.99 -1.84 -35.25
C SER A 485 -24.67 -1.86 -34.47
N LYS A 486 -24.22 -0.68 -34.03
CA LYS A 486 -23.07 -0.55 -33.13
C LYS A 486 -23.31 -1.23 -31.79
N VAL A 487 -24.57 -1.22 -31.32
CA VAL A 487 -25.00 -1.92 -30.10
C VAL A 487 -24.78 -3.44 -30.24
N TYR A 488 -25.25 -4.05 -31.34
CA TYR A 488 -25.01 -5.48 -31.57
C TYR A 488 -23.51 -5.77 -31.71
N ASN A 489 -22.77 -4.93 -32.44
CA ASN A 489 -21.33 -5.12 -32.58
C ASN A 489 -20.58 -5.13 -31.24
N ALA A 490 -21.03 -4.35 -30.25
CA ALA A 490 -20.47 -4.34 -28.90
C ALA A 490 -20.87 -5.56 -28.06
N LEU A 491 -21.98 -6.24 -28.38
CA LEU A 491 -22.56 -7.32 -27.56
C LEU A 491 -22.50 -8.72 -28.21
N LYS A 492 -22.18 -8.81 -29.50
CA LYS A 492 -22.23 -10.06 -30.29
C LYS A 492 -21.29 -11.17 -29.79
N LEU A 493 -20.30 -10.85 -28.96
CA LEU A 493 -19.44 -11.84 -28.30
C LEU A 493 -20.14 -12.53 -27.10
N TYR A 494 -21.22 -11.94 -26.60
CA TYR A 494 -21.89 -12.35 -25.36
C TYR A 494 -23.33 -12.81 -25.59
N TYR A 495 -24.02 -12.22 -26.57
CA TYR A 495 -25.42 -12.46 -26.87
C TYR A 495 -25.64 -12.64 -28.37
N THR A 496 -26.54 -13.54 -28.72
CA THR A 496 -27.12 -13.62 -30.06
C THR A 496 -28.02 -12.41 -30.33
N LEU A 497 -28.23 -12.10 -31.60
CA LEU A 497 -29.18 -11.05 -32.00
C LEU A 497 -30.58 -11.31 -31.41
N GLN A 498 -31.06 -12.54 -31.47
CA GLN A 498 -32.39 -12.91 -30.97
C GLN A 498 -32.54 -12.69 -29.45
N GLU A 499 -31.51 -13.01 -28.66
CA GLU A 499 -31.53 -12.74 -27.22
C GLU A 499 -31.66 -11.25 -26.93
N LEU A 500 -30.92 -10.41 -27.67
CA LEU A 500 -30.98 -8.96 -27.51
C LEU A 500 -32.32 -8.36 -27.96
N GLU A 501 -32.93 -8.91 -29.02
CA GLU A 501 -34.29 -8.55 -29.46
C GLU A 501 -35.32 -8.90 -28.37
N ASN A 502 -35.22 -10.09 -27.79
CA ASN A 502 -36.09 -10.52 -26.70
C ASN A 502 -35.93 -9.64 -25.45
N MET A 503 -34.73 -9.11 -25.21
CA MET A 503 -34.45 -8.13 -24.16
C MET A 503 -34.87 -6.70 -24.50
N GLN A 504 -35.33 -6.46 -25.73
CA GLN A 504 -35.72 -5.15 -26.26
C GLN A 504 -34.65 -4.07 -26.04
N ILE A 505 -33.37 -4.44 -26.22
CA ILE A 505 -32.26 -3.57 -25.80
C ILE A 505 -32.25 -2.22 -26.53
N TRP A 506 -32.55 -2.19 -27.83
CA TRP A 506 -32.60 -0.94 -28.61
C TRP A 506 -33.70 0.01 -28.11
N ASN A 507 -34.92 -0.51 -27.88
CA ASN A 507 -36.03 0.28 -27.35
C ASN A 507 -35.71 0.85 -25.96
N ARG A 508 -35.07 0.04 -25.10
CA ARG A 508 -34.65 0.47 -23.75
C ARG A 508 -33.57 1.56 -23.81
N LEU A 509 -32.61 1.44 -24.73
CA LEU A 509 -31.57 2.44 -24.94
C LEU A 509 -32.15 3.74 -25.50
N ASP A 510 -33.05 3.67 -26.47
CA ASP A 510 -33.72 4.86 -27.02
C ASP A 510 -34.52 5.60 -25.93
N ALA A 511 -35.34 4.89 -25.15
CA ALA A 511 -36.05 5.48 -24.02
C ALA A 511 -35.11 6.11 -22.96
N LYS A 512 -33.96 5.48 -22.71
CA LYS A 512 -32.94 6.01 -21.80
C LYS A 512 -32.30 7.28 -22.37
N ILE A 513 -31.97 7.32 -23.65
CA ILE A 513 -31.43 8.51 -24.32
C ILE A 513 -32.44 9.66 -24.25
N ASP A 514 -33.72 9.39 -24.51
CA ASP A 514 -34.78 10.40 -24.42
C ASP A 514 -34.89 10.95 -22.99
N SER A 515 -34.82 10.08 -21.98
CA SER A 515 -34.83 10.49 -20.56
C SER A 515 -33.64 11.37 -20.15
N LEU A 516 -32.53 11.31 -20.90
CA LEU A 516 -31.34 12.13 -20.68
C LEU A 516 -31.41 13.46 -21.45
N GLY A 517 -32.52 13.76 -22.12
CA GLY A 517 -32.69 14.96 -22.93
C GLY A 517 -32.18 14.80 -24.36
N GLY A 518 -32.11 13.57 -24.87
CA GLY A 518 -31.77 13.27 -26.25
C GLY A 518 -30.28 13.05 -26.53
N ARG A 519 -29.97 12.77 -27.79
CA ARG A 519 -28.64 12.29 -28.26
C ARG A 519 -27.48 13.24 -28.02
N THR A 520 -27.73 14.54 -27.82
CA THR A 520 -26.71 15.55 -27.53
C THR A 520 -26.34 15.63 -26.05
N ASN A 521 -27.15 15.04 -25.18
CA ASN A 521 -27.02 15.12 -23.71
C ASN A 521 -26.59 13.78 -23.09
N ILE A 522 -25.99 12.89 -23.89
CA ILE A 522 -25.54 11.59 -23.42
C ILE A 522 -24.31 11.75 -22.48
N PRO A 523 -24.21 10.93 -21.43
CA PRO A 523 -23.05 10.88 -20.56
C PRO A 523 -21.78 10.56 -21.36
N ALA A 524 -20.64 11.06 -20.89
CA ALA A 524 -19.36 10.69 -21.46
C ALA A 524 -19.19 9.16 -21.46
N ALA A 525 -18.99 8.58 -22.64
CA ALA A 525 -18.50 7.22 -22.75
C ALA A 525 -17.00 7.24 -22.54
N LEU A 526 -16.49 6.36 -21.68
CA LEU A 526 -15.10 5.98 -21.78
C LEU A 526 -14.96 5.20 -23.09
N ILE A 527 -14.30 5.82 -24.07
CA ILE A 527 -13.71 5.10 -25.19
C ILE A 527 -12.55 4.31 -24.61
N ASP A 528 -12.39 3.08 -25.10
CA ASP A 528 -11.43 2.07 -24.68
C ASP A 528 -10.14 2.65 -24.06
N ARG A 529 -9.94 2.47 -22.74
CA ARG A 529 -8.66 2.75 -22.08
C ARG A 529 -7.64 1.61 -22.27
N TYR A 530 -8.00 0.61 -23.08
CA TYR A 530 -7.18 -0.56 -23.39
C TYR A 530 -6.22 -0.34 -24.58
N ASN A 531 -6.17 0.87 -25.17
CA ASN A 531 -5.23 1.23 -26.24
C ASN A 531 -4.19 2.26 -25.76
#